data_AF-A0A372IRK0-F1
#
_entry.id   AF-A0A372IRK0-F1
#
_cell.length_a   1.000
_cell.length_b   1.000
_cell.length_c   1.000
_cell.angle_alpha   90.00
_cell.angle_beta   90.00
_cell.angle_gamma   90.00
#
_symmetry.space_group_name_H-M   'P 1'
#
loop_
_entity.id
_entity.type
_entity.pdbx_description
1 polymer ?
#
loop_
_entity_poly.entity_id
_entity_poly.type
_entity_poly.pdbx_seq_one_letter_code
_entity_poly.pdbx_strand_id
1 'polypeptide(L)' 'MTREEILAAIDEEISRLEKVRELLQSAGGAKFTSFGNRPHKKRYLSPEARARIAAAQKRRWAKQKATTATTKK' A
#
# COMPACT_ATOMS: atom_id res chain seq x y z
N MET A 1 -38.78 3.30 10.97
CA MET A 1 -37.69 3.37 11.96
C MET A 1 -38.26 3.21 13.35
N THR A 2 -38.55 1.96 13.69
CA THR A 2 -38.85 1.51 15.05
C THR A 2 -37.56 1.37 15.83
N ARG A 3 -37.65 1.30 17.16
CA ARG A 3 -36.49 1.03 18.03
C ARG A 3 -35.77 -0.26 17.65
N GLU A 4 -36.52 -1.27 17.24
CA GLU A 4 -36.02 -2.60 16.86
C GLU A 4 -35.20 -2.53 15.57
N GLU A 5 -35.66 -1.77 14.57
CA GLU A 5 -34.94 -1.55 13.32
C GLU A 5 -33.59 -0.85 13.55
N ILE A 6 -33.52 0.11 14.49
CA ILE A 6 -32.28 0.80 14.85
C ILE A 6 -31.30 -0.15 15.53
N LEU A 7 -31.77 -1.00 16.44
CA LEU A 7 -30.92 -2.00 17.11
C LEU A 7 -30.36 -3.02 16.10
N ALA A 8 -31.20 -3.51 15.18
CA ALA A 8 -30.76 -4.43 14.14
C ALA A 8 -29.67 -3.82 13.24
N ALA A 9 -29.81 -2.55 12.84
CA ALA A 9 -28.79 -1.86 12.05
C ALA A 9 -27.46 -1.66 12.81
N ILE A 10 -27.53 -1.42 14.13
CA ILE A 10 -26.33 -1.32 14.98
C ILE A 10 -25.63 -2.69 15.07
N ASP A 11 -26.37 -3.78 15.25
CA ASP A 11 -25.80 -5.12 15.34
C ASP A 11 -25.13 -5.56 14.02
N GLU A 12 -25.70 -5.17 12.87
CA GLU A 12 -25.08 -5.37 11.55
C GLU A 12 -23.74 -4.63 11.42
N GLU A 13 -23.69 -3.36 11.85
CA GLU A 13 -22.47 -2.56 11.79
C GLU A 13 -21.41 -3.08 12.78
N ILE A 14 -21.81 -3.53 13.98
CA ILE A 14 -20.91 -4.20 14.92
C ILE A 14 -20.30 -5.44 14.27
N SER A 15 -21.13 -6.30 13.67
CA SER A 15 -20.68 -7.52 12.99
C SER A 15 -19.69 -7.23 11.86
N ARG A 16 -19.95 -6.17 11.07
CA ARG A 16 -19.03 -5.69 10.03
C ARG A 16 -17.69 -5.27 10.62
N LEU A 17 -17.70 -4.46 11.68
CA LEU A 17 -16.48 -3.95 12.30
C LEU A 17 -15.66 -5.06 12.95
N GLU A 18 -16.30 -6.04 13.59
CA GLU A 18 -15.65 -7.22 14.13
C GLU A 18 -14.94 -8.04 13.05
N LYS A 19 -15.58 -8.23 11.90
CA LYS A 19 -14.97 -8.92 10.75
C LYS A 19 -13.74 -8.17 10.21
N VAL A 20 -13.82 -6.84 10.11
CA VAL A 20 -12.67 -6.01 9.70
C VAL A 20 -11.54 -6.14 10.72
N ARG A 21 -11.86 -6.12 12.02
CA ARG A 21 -10.88 -6.32 13.09
C ARG A 21 -10.19 -7.68 12.97
N GLU A 22 -10.94 -8.75 12.75
CA GLU A 22 -10.38 -10.10 12.55
C GLU A 22 -9.43 -10.14 11.34
N LEU A 23 -9.85 -9.58 10.21
CA LEU A 23 -9.01 -9.48 9.00
C LEU A 23 -7.73 -8.69 9.26
N LEU A 24 -7.81 -7.57 9.98
CA LEU A 24 -6.66 -6.74 10.31
C LEU A 24 -5.76 -7.37 11.38
N GLN A 25 -6.31 -8.13 12.33
CA GLN A 25 -5.53 -8.88 13.31
C GLN A 25 -4.79 -10.05 12.66
N SER A 26 -5.45 -10.75 11.74
CA SER A 26 -4.85 -11.79 10.91
C SER A 26 -3.76 -11.20 9.98
N ALA A 27 -4.03 -10.06 9.34
CA ALA A 27 -3.07 -9.35 8.50
C ALA A 27 -1.94 -8.66 9.30
N GLY A 28 -2.15 -8.32 10.57
CA GLY A 28 -1.18 -7.67 11.45
C GLY A 28 0.03 -8.56 11.81
N GLY A 29 -0.09 -9.87 11.58
CA GLY A 29 1.02 -10.83 11.66
C GLY A 29 1.82 -10.96 10.37
N ALA A 30 1.23 -10.62 9.22
CA ALA A 30 1.95 -10.43 7.97
C ALA A 30 2.65 -9.06 8.04
N LYS A 31 3.70 -8.98 8.89
CA LYS A 31 4.87 -8.21 8.48
C LYS A 31 5.07 -8.57 7.02
N PHE A 32 5.07 -7.61 6.11
CA PHE A 32 5.73 -7.79 4.83
C PHE A 32 7.13 -8.24 5.23
N THR A 33 7.33 -9.56 5.28
CA THR A 33 8.56 -10.14 5.77
C THR A 33 9.51 -9.75 4.68
N SER A 34 10.21 -8.64 4.92
CA SER A 34 11.35 -8.21 4.16
C SER A 34 12.12 -9.49 3.93
N PHE A 35 12.13 -9.94 2.67
CA PHE A 35 12.76 -11.18 2.25
C PHE A 35 14.10 -11.25 2.98
N GLY A 36 14.26 -12.33 3.77
CA GLY A 36 15.04 -12.36 4.99
C GLY A 36 16.36 -11.58 4.97
N ASN A 37 16.72 -11.09 6.15
CA ASN A 37 17.99 -10.45 6.51
C ASN A 37 19.21 -11.39 6.35
N ARG A 38 19.34 -12.06 5.21
CA ARG A 38 20.57 -12.73 4.79
C ARG A 38 21.46 -11.65 4.18
N PRO A 39 22.74 -11.54 4.61
CA PRO A 39 23.65 -10.59 3.99
C PRO A 39 23.81 -10.95 2.51
N HIS A 40 23.12 -10.22 1.63
CA HIS A 40 23.26 -10.40 0.20
C HIS A 40 24.55 -9.73 -0.28
N LYS A 41 25.34 -10.43 -1.10
CA LYS A 41 26.53 -9.86 -1.72
C LYS A 41 26.14 -8.61 -2.51
N LYS A 42 26.75 -7.46 -2.19
CA LYS A 42 26.51 -6.21 -2.94
C LYS A 42 26.93 -6.43 -4.39
N ARG A 43 26.03 -6.17 -5.34
CA ARG A 43 26.34 -6.20 -6.78
C ARG A 43 26.70 -4.79 -7.22
N TYR A 44 27.85 -4.63 -7.88
CA TYR A 44 28.24 -3.35 -8.45
C TYR A 44 27.58 -3.17 -9.82
N LEU A 45 27.01 -1.98 -10.04
CA LEU A 45 26.35 -1.64 -11.29
C LEU A 45 27.33 -0.96 -12.24
N SER A 46 27.35 -1.38 -13.51
CA SER A 46 28.13 -0.75 -14.57
C SER A 46 27.69 0.71 -14.83
N PRO A 47 28.57 1.57 -15.39
CA PRO A 47 28.22 2.96 -15.70
C PRO A 47 27.00 3.10 -16.63
N GLU A 48 26.90 2.26 -17.65
CA GLU A 48 25.77 2.25 -18.59
C GLU A 48 24.46 1.94 -17.87
N ALA A 49 24.45 0.92 -17.00
CA ALA A 49 23.25 0.55 -16.28
C ALA A 49 22.81 1.64 -15.28
N ARG A 50 23.75 2.35 -14.65
CA ARG A 50 23.43 3.55 -13.85
C ARG A 50 22.77 4.64 -14.70
N ALA A 51 23.28 4.90 -15.90
CA ALA A 51 22.69 5.88 -16.81
C ALA A 51 21.25 5.51 -17.23
N ARG A 52 21.00 4.22 -17.52
CA ARG A 52 19.66 3.72 -17.86
C ARG A 52 18.66 3.91 -16.72
N ILE A 53 19.07 3.63 -15.48
CA ILE A 53 18.23 3.85 -14.29
C ILE A 53 17.90 5.33 -14.11
N ALA A 54 18.90 6.22 -14.23
CA ALA A 54 18.69 7.66 -14.10
C ALA A 54 17.70 8.20 -15.14
N ALA A 55 17.83 7.77 -16.40
CA ALA A 55 16.90 8.14 -17.47
C ALA A 55 15.47 7.63 -17.19
N ALA A 56 15.33 6.39 -16.73
CA ALA A 56 14.03 5.82 -16.37
C ALA A 56 13.38 6.58 -15.19
N GLN A 57 14.16 6.94 -14.18
CA GLN A 57 13.69 7.70 -13.02
C GLN A 57 13.21 9.10 -13.42
N LYS A 58 13.95 9.81 -14.28
CA LYS A 58 13.52 11.10 -14.83
C LYS A 58 12.17 10.99 -15.55
N ARG A 59 11.98 9.95 -16.38
CA ARG A 59 10.69 9.69 -17.05
C ARG A 59 9.56 9.42 -16.07
N ARG A 60 9.80 8.61 -15.04
CA ARG A 60 8.81 8.32 -13.98
C ARG A 60 8.41 9.58 -13.22
N TRP A 61 9.37 10.42 -12.84
CA TRP A 61 9.10 11.67 -12.15
C TRP A 61 8.36 12.69 -13.02
N ALA A 62 8.67 12.77 -14.31
CA ALA A 62 7.91 13.60 -15.25
C ALA A 62 6.43 13.16 -15.31
N LYS A 63 6.17 11.85 -15.41
CA LYS A 63 4.80 11.32 -15.39
C LYS A 63 4.08 11.64 -14.08
N GLN A 64 4.73 11.44 -12.93
CA GLN A 64 4.15 11.76 -11.63
C GLN A 64 3.82 13.25 -11.48
N LYS A 65 4.73 14.14 -11.90
CA LYS A 65 4.48 15.58 -11.88
C LYS A 65 3.35 16.00 -12.80
N ALA A 66 3.24 15.40 -13.98
CA ALA A 66 2.13 15.66 -14.90
C ALA A 66 0.79 15.21 -14.30
N THR A 67 0.75 14.05 -13.64
CA THR A 67 -0.46 13.58 -12.96
C THR A 67 -0.85 14.47 -11.78
N THR A 68 0.10 14.88 -10.93
CA THR A 68 -0.22 15.77 -9.80
C THR A 68 -0.59 17.18 -10.24
N ALA A 69 0.01 17.69 -11.32
CA ALA A 69 -0.38 18.97 -11.92
C ALA A 69 -1.79 18.91 -12.53
N THR A 70 -2.18 17.77 -13.11
CA THR A 70 -3.53 17.56 -13.64
C THR A 70 -4.56 17.45 -12.52
N THR A 71 -4.23 16.78 -11.41
CA THR A 71 -5.11 16.66 -10.23
C THR A 71 -5.29 17.99 -9.47
N LYS A 72 -4.34 18.93 -9.60
CA LYS A 72 -4.43 20.26 -8.98
C LYS A 72 -5.26 21.26 -9.82
N LYS A 73 -5.69 20.87 -11.02
CA LYS A 73 -6.50 21.68 -11.92
C LYS A 73 -7.96 21.27 -11.83
#